data_AF-A0A7S3WQH8-F1
#
_entry.id   AF-A0A7S3WQH8-F1
#
_cell.length_a   1.000
_cell.length_b   1.000
_cell.length_c   1.000
_cell.angle_alpha   90.00
_cell.angle_beta   90.00
_cell.angle_gamma   90.00
#
_symmetry.space_group_name_H-M   'P 1'
#
loop_
_entity.id
_entity.type
_entity.pdbx_description
1 polymer ?
#
loop_
_entity_poly.entity_id
_entity_poly.type
_entity_poly.pdbx_seq_one_letter_code
_entity_poly.pdbx_strand_id
1 'polypeptide(L)'
;ECVKYFHTYMEVQPGKGCDYIFVEGAGIERGGGLYNDNDGREYPDNLFRFALLSFAAMEAPLILNIGGSTYGDKVLFLANDWQSGLVPLLLCYKYRRNNCYTQSRCIYVVHNLGYQGQYHNINAQEMFGIDSQAASDVSLGK
;
A
#
# COMPACT_ATOMS: atom_id res chain seq x y z
N GLU A 1 7.25 -8.47 -8.26
CA GLU A 1 6.23 -8.57 -9.32
C GLU A 1 6.09 -7.20 -10.00
N CYS A 2 5.72 -7.16 -11.29
CA CYS A 2 5.41 -5.90 -11.98
C CYS A 2 3.90 -5.65 -11.91
N VAL A 3 3.49 -4.41 -11.58
CA VAL A 3 2.09 -3.99 -11.59
C VAL A 3 1.83 -3.01 -12.73
N LYS A 4 0.59 -2.98 -13.23
CA LYS A 4 0.11 -1.96 -14.16
C LYS A 4 -0.85 -1.02 -13.45
N TYR A 5 -0.88 0.22 -13.91
CA TYR A 5 -1.79 1.24 -13.41
C TYR A 5 -2.79 1.60 -14.51
N PHE A 6 -4.05 1.70 -14.12
CA PHE A 6 -5.11 2.32 -14.92
C PHE A 6 -5.57 3.58 -14.22
N HIS A 7 -5.97 4.58 -15.00
CA HIS A 7 -6.33 5.90 -14.51
C HIS A 7 -7.66 6.34 -15.11
N THR A 8 -8.49 6.97 -14.28
CA THR A 8 -9.60 7.80 -14.73
C THR A 8 -9.71 9.03 -13.84
N TYR A 9 -10.10 10.15 -14.42
CA TYR A 9 -10.37 11.38 -13.68
C TYR A 9 -11.88 11.56 -13.53
N MET A 10 -12.34 11.75 -12.30
CA MET A 10 -13.73 12.07 -12.01
C MET A 10 -13.84 13.54 -11.61
N GLU A 11 -14.46 14.35 -12.46
CA GLU A 11 -14.78 15.72 -12.13
C GLU A 11 -15.98 15.76 -11.15
N VAL A 12 -15.84 16.54 -10.08
CA VAL A 12 -16.89 16.73 -9.06
C VAL A 12 -17.48 18.14 -9.15
N GLN A 13 -16.66 19.13 -9.52
CA GLN A 13 -17.05 20.51 -9.84
C GLN A 13 -16.13 21.03 -10.95
N PRO A 14 -16.49 22.11 -11.67
CA PRO A 14 -15.62 22.70 -12.68
C PRO A 14 -14.20 22.96 -12.14
N GLY A 15 -13.22 22.25 -12.68
CA GLY A 15 -11.81 22.36 -12.26
C GLY A 15 -11.47 21.71 -10.90
N LYS A 16 -12.37 20.91 -10.32
CA LYS A 16 -12.12 20.11 -9.13
C LYS A 16 -12.58 18.68 -9.34
N GLY A 17 -11.70 17.73 -9.07
CA GLY A 17 -12.01 16.32 -9.21
C GLY A 17 -11.01 15.47 -8.47
N CYS A 18 -11.06 14.17 -8.76
CA CYS A 18 -10.19 13.18 -8.17
C CYS A 18 -9.68 12.24 -9.27
N ASP A 19 -8.39 11.97 -9.24
CA ASP A 19 -7.75 10.95 -10.05
C ASP A 19 -7.90 9.60 -9.33
N TYR A 20 -8.57 8.66 -10.00
CA TYR A 20 -8.73 7.29 -9.54
C TYR A 20 -7.70 6.42 -10.22
N ILE A 21 -6.87 5.77 -9.42
CA ILE A 21 -5.84 4.85 -9.87
C ILE A 21 -6.22 3.44 -9.47
N PHE A 22 -6.30 2.55 -10.46
CA PHE A 22 -6.51 1.13 -10.28
C PHE A 22 -5.21 0.40 -10.54
N VAL A 23 -4.92 -0.61 -9.72
CA VAL A 23 -3.69 -1.41 -9.81
C VAL A 23 -4.06 -2.81 -10.26
N GLU A 24 -3.42 -3.26 -11.34
CA GLU A 24 -3.50 -4.63 -11.84
C GLU A 24 -2.16 -5.33 -11.62
N GLY A 25 -2.22 -6.59 -11.21
CA GLY A 25 -1.07 -7.46 -11.01
C GLY A 25 -1.55 -8.89 -10.79
N ALA A 26 -0.73 -9.88 -11.11
CA ALA A 26 -1.04 -11.28 -10.90
C ALA A 26 -1.32 -11.59 -9.41
N GLY A 27 -0.65 -10.89 -8.49
CA GLY A 27 -0.91 -10.98 -7.05
C GLY A 27 -2.15 -10.22 -6.56
N ILE A 28 -2.80 -9.42 -7.42
CA ILE A 28 -3.99 -8.63 -7.10
C ILE A 28 -5.24 -9.23 -7.75
N GLU A 29 -5.13 -9.78 -8.95
CA GLU A 29 -6.20 -10.50 -9.62
C GLU A 29 -6.57 -11.75 -8.84
N ARG A 30 -7.87 -11.95 -8.55
CA ARG A 30 -8.37 -13.21 -7.99
C ARG A 30 -9.83 -13.46 -8.32
N GLY A 31 -10.17 -14.73 -8.45
CA GLY A 31 -11.55 -15.19 -8.40
C GLY A 31 -11.99 -15.40 -6.95
N GLY A 32 -13.25 -15.11 -6.63
CA GLY A 32 -13.80 -15.17 -5.28
C GLY A 32 -13.87 -13.80 -4.60
N GLY A 33 -13.67 -13.77 -3.28
CA GLY A 33 -13.74 -12.56 -2.48
C GLY A 33 -12.41 -11.79 -2.39
N LEU A 34 -12.42 -10.64 -1.71
CA LEU A 34 -11.21 -9.85 -1.48
C LEU A 34 -10.24 -10.53 -0.51
N TYR A 35 -10.77 -11.17 0.54
CA TYR A 35 -9.97 -11.76 1.63
C TYR A 35 -9.98 -13.29 1.62
N ASN A 36 -11.06 -13.87 1.12
CA ASN A 36 -11.36 -15.28 1.22
C ASN A 36 -11.72 -15.88 -0.14
N ASP A 37 -11.37 -17.16 -0.32
CA ASP A 37 -11.77 -17.95 -1.47
C ASP A 37 -13.28 -18.24 -1.50
N ASN A 38 -13.73 -18.94 -2.54
CA ASN A 38 -15.14 -19.31 -2.71
C ASN A 38 -15.66 -20.25 -1.59
N ASP A 39 -14.77 -20.90 -0.85
CA ASP A 39 -15.09 -21.75 0.29
C ASP A 39 -15.02 -20.98 1.63
N GLY A 40 -14.76 -19.67 1.59
CA GLY A 40 -14.67 -18.79 2.75
C GLY A 40 -13.34 -18.87 3.51
N ARG A 41 -12.30 -19.50 2.95
CA ARG A 41 -10.98 -19.61 3.59
C ARG A 41 -10.12 -18.41 3.24
N GLU A 42 -9.41 -17.86 4.23
CA GLU A 42 -8.48 -16.76 3.98
C GLU A 42 -7.37 -17.20 3.02
N TYR A 43 -7.04 -16.35 2.05
CA TYR A 43 -5.93 -16.67 1.15
C TYR A 43 -4.58 -16.60 1.89
N PRO A 44 -3.70 -17.60 1.71
CA PRO A 44 -2.39 -17.63 2.36
C PRO A 44 -1.45 -16.52 1.86
N ASP A 45 -1.74 -15.92 0.70
CA ASP A 45 -0.96 -14.86 0.07
C ASP A 45 -1.50 -13.45 0.36
N ASN A 46 -2.49 -13.29 1.24
CA ASN A 46 -3.10 -11.99 1.54
C ASN A 46 -2.07 -10.93 1.93
N LEU A 47 -1.10 -11.27 2.78
CA LEU A 47 -0.03 -10.34 3.14
C LEU A 47 0.76 -9.85 1.92
N PHE A 48 1.11 -10.75 1.00
CA PHE A 48 1.83 -10.40 -0.21
C PHE A 48 1.02 -9.43 -1.08
N ARG A 49 -0.27 -9.72 -1.27
CA ARG A 49 -1.18 -8.87 -2.01
C ARG A 49 -1.31 -7.47 -1.40
N PHE A 50 -1.50 -7.38 -0.09
CA PHE A 50 -1.65 -6.10 0.61
C PHE A 50 -0.33 -5.31 0.69
N ALA A 51 0.80 -6.01 0.74
CA ALA A 51 2.11 -5.40 0.52
C ALA A 51 2.23 -4.83 -0.90
N LEU A 52 1.83 -5.59 -1.93
CA LEU A 52 1.88 -5.14 -3.31
C LEU A 52 0.99 -3.91 -3.54
N LEU A 53 -0.21 -3.88 -2.95
CA LEU A 53 -1.10 -2.71 -2.95
C LEU A 53 -0.42 -1.49 -2.29
N SER A 54 0.19 -1.69 -1.12
CA SER A 54 0.88 -0.63 -0.37
C SER A 54 2.06 -0.07 -1.17
N PHE A 55 2.88 -0.92 -1.80
CA PHE A 55 3.94 -0.49 -2.70
C PHE A 55 3.40 0.27 -3.90
N ALA A 56 2.40 -0.27 -4.58
CA ALA A 56 1.85 0.37 -5.77
C ALA A 56 1.28 1.77 -5.46
N ALA A 57 0.57 1.90 -4.34
CA ALA A 57 0.05 3.20 -3.88
C ALA A 57 1.18 4.18 -3.53
N MET A 58 2.31 3.70 -3.00
CA MET A 58 3.47 4.53 -2.68
C MET A 58 4.37 4.81 -3.89
N GLU A 59 4.32 4.04 -4.97
CA GLU A 59 5.06 4.34 -6.19
C GLU A 59 4.27 5.29 -7.11
N ALA A 60 2.94 5.17 -7.13
CA ALA A 60 2.08 5.91 -8.06
C ALA A 60 2.33 7.44 -8.10
N PRO A 61 2.46 8.17 -6.97
CA PRO A 61 2.76 9.60 -6.99
C PRO A 61 4.10 9.96 -7.61
N LEU A 62 5.07 9.04 -7.61
CA LEU A 62 6.44 9.27 -8.09
C LEU A 62 6.59 8.98 -9.58
N ILE A 63 5.81 8.04 -10.12
CA ILE A 63 6.04 7.52 -11.48
C ILE A 63 4.92 7.83 -12.47
N LEU A 64 3.70 8.08 -12.00
CA LEU A 64 2.57 8.34 -12.90
C LEU A 64 2.54 9.81 -13.29
N ASN A 65 2.63 10.07 -14.59
CA ASN A 65 2.39 11.40 -15.15
C ASN A 65 0.88 11.58 -15.35
N ILE A 66 0.24 12.30 -14.43
CA ILE A 66 -1.19 12.58 -14.42
C ILE A 66 -1.36 14.10 -14.50
N GLY A 67 -2.04 14.59 -15.53
CA GLY A 67 -2.19 16.04 -15.74
C GLY A 67 -0.89 16.76 -16.14
N GLY A 68 0.09 16.06 -16.72
CA GLY A 68 1.31 16.63 -17.30
C GLY A 68 2.56 16.55 -16.42
N SER A 69 2.42 16.11 -15.16
CA SER A 69 3.56 15.84 -14.26
C SER A 69 3.23 14.74 -13.24
N THR A 70 4.23 14.26 -12.52
CA THR A 70 4.04 13.39 -11.35
C THR A 70 3.61 14.23 -10.15
N TYR A 71 2.80 13.67 -9.24
CA TYR A 71 2.49 14.38 -7.98
C TYR A 71 3.72 14.59 -7.09
N GLY A 72 4.73 13.73 -7.22
CA GLY A 72 6.00 13.84 -6.52
C GLY A 72 5.95 13.34 -5.07
N ASP A 73 6.93 13.79 -4.29
CA ASP A 73 7.20 13.25 -2.94
C ASP A 73 6.59 14.08 -1.80
N LYS A 74 5.79 15.10 -2.12
CA LYS A 74 5.11 15.97 -1.15
C LYS A 74 3.63 15.65 -1.06
N VAL A 75 3.34 14.41 -0.66
CA VAL A 75 1.96 13.88 -0.56
C VAL A 75 1.59 13.49 0.86
N LEU A 76 0.28 13.48 1.16
CA LEU A 76 -0.28 12.91 2.38
C LEU A 76 -0.90 11.55 2.06
N PHE A 77 -0.47 10.51 2.76
CA PHE A 77 -1.07 9.18 2.65
C PHE A 77 -2.21 9.01 3.66
N LEU A 78 -3.33 8.45 3.20
CA LEU A 78 -4.42 8.00 4.06
C LEU A 78 -4.52 6.48 3.95
N ALA A 79 -3.94 5.78 4.91
CA ALA A 79 -3.92 4.33 4.98
C ALA A 79 -5.17 3.84 5.72
N ASN A 80 -6.08 3.21 4.99
CA ASN A 80 -7.31 2.64 5.51
C ASN A 80 -7.10 1.18 5.90
N ASP A 81 -7.14 0.95 7.21
CA ASP A 81 -7.15 -0.36 7.87
C ASP A 81 -5.97 -1.27 7.49
N TRP A 82 -5.99 -2.51 7.99
CA TRP A 82 -4.86 -3.43 7.95
C TRP A 82 -4.37 -3.77 6.52
N GLN A 83 -5.24 -3.69 5.51
CA GLN A 83 -4.89 -3.91 4.09
C GLN A 83 -3.87 -2.89 3.56
N SER A 84 -3.78 -1.72 4.19
CA SER A 84 -2.79 -0.69 3.88
C SER A 84 -1.86 -0.39 5.06
N GLY A 85 -1.86 -1.27 6.07
CA GLY A 85 -1.07 -1.12 7.30
C GLY A 85 0.44 -1.02 7.09
N LEU A 86 0.95 -1.45 5.92
CA LEU A 86 2.37 -1.34 5.58
C LEU A 86 2.78 0.07 5.14
N VAL A 87 1.86 0.93 4.71
CA VAL A 87 2.17 2.30 4.25
C VAL A 87 2.98 3.12 5.27
N PRO A 88 2.58 3.27 6.56
CA PRO A 88 3.37 4.04 7.52
C PRO A 88 4.77 3.44 7.76
N LEU A 89 4.88 2.12 7.74
CA LEU A 89 6.17 1.44 7.88
C LEU A 89 7.09 1.70 6.68
N LEU A 90 6.59 1.49 5.47
CA LEU A 90 7.35 1.69 4.24
C LEU A 90 7.78 3.16 4.12
N LEU A 91 6.89 4.09 4.47
CA LEU A 91 7.19 5.52 4.52
C LEU A 91 8.41 5.81 5.41
N CYS A 92 8.43 5.28 6.64
CA CYS A 92 9.50 5.55 7.59
C CYS A 92 10.81 4.81 7.28
N TYR A 93 10.72 3.51 7.00
CA TYR A 93 11.88 2.62 6.97
C TYR A 93 12.40 2.32 5.56
N LYS A 94 11.60 2.51 4.52
CA LYS A 94 12.03 2.32 3.13
C LYS A 94 12.26 3.64 2.43
N TYR A 95 11.23 4.47 2.28
CA TYR A 95 11.32 5.67 1.44
C TYR A 95 12.10 6.80 2.10
N ARG A 96 11.77 7.14 3.35
CA ARG A 96 12.41 8.27 4.05
C ARG A 96 13.91 8.04 4.30
N ARG A 97 14.32 6.80 4.58
CA ARG A 97 15.74 6.42 4.72
C ARG A 97 16.52 6.56 3.40
N ASN A 98 15.82 6.57 2.26
CA ASN A 98 16.39 6.75 0.93
C ASN A 98 16.10 8.14 0.33
N ASN A 99 15.91 9.16 1.17
CA ASN A 99 15.65 10.55 0.76
C ASN A 99 14.40 10.77 -0.10
N CYS A 100 13.44 9.84 -0.07
CA CYS A 100 12.13 9.96 -0.70
C CYS A 100 11.07 10.24 0.36
N TYR A 101 10.01 10.98 0.02
CA TYR A 101 8.88 11.26 0.94
C TYR A 101 9.29 11.93 2.26
N THR A 102 10.34 12.75 2.22
CA THR A 102 10.90 13.41 3.41
C THR A 102 9.92 14.38 4.06
N GLN A 103 9.04 15.01 3.27
CA GLN A 103 7.99 15.91 3.75
C GLN A 103 6.60 15.26 3.85
N SER A 104 6.42 14.05 3.34
CA SER A 104 5.15 13.33 3.43
C SER A 104 4.77 12.96 4.85
N ARG A 105 3.47 12.77 5.05
CA ARG A 105 2.85 12.28 6.29
C ARG A 105 1.90 11.13 5.96
N CYS A 106 1.53 10.37 6.98
CA CYS A 106 0.56 9.29 6.88
C CYS A 106 -0.46 9.44 8.00
N ILE A 107 -1.73 9.31 7.67
CA ILE A 107 -2.84 9.12 8.60
C ILE A 107 -3.26 7.66 8.48
N TYR A 108 -3.28 6.93 9.58
CA TYR A 108 -3.76 5.56 9.64
C TYR A 108 -5.18 5.52 10.22
N VAL A 109 -6.13 4.97 9.48
CA VAL A 109 -7.55 4.95 9.82
C VAL A 109 -7.96 3.52 10.13
N VAL A 110 -8.38 3.26 11.36
CA VAL A 110 -8.88 1.95 11.79
C VAL A 110 -10.40 1.99 11.78
N HIS A 111 -11.03 1.10 11.00
CA HIS A 111 -12.50 1.03 10.91
C HIS A 111 -13.07 -0.07 11.81
N ASN A 112 -12.26 -1.08 12.16
CA ASN A 112 -12.67 -2.17 13.03
C ASN A 112 -11.50 -2.69 13.88
N LEU A 113 -11.76 -3.02 15.15
CA LEU A 113 -10.78 -3.62 16.07
C LEU A 113 -10.79 -5.16 16.04
N GLY A 114 -11.81 -5.76 15.42
CA GLY A 114 -12.01 -7.21 15.37
C GLY A 114 -11.18 -7.94 14.29
N TYR A 115 -10.60 -7.22 13.32
CA TYR A 115 -9.78 -7.81 12.25
C TYR A 115 -8.50 -6.99 12.08
N GLN A 116 -7.34 -7.62 12.30
CA GLN A 116 -6.07 -6.90 12.48
C GLN A 116 -5.00 -7.23 11.43
N GLY A 117 -5.27 -8.15 10.49
CA GLY A 117 -4.29 -8.57 9.48
C GLY A 117 -2.98 -9.07 10.09
N GLN A 118 -3.07 -10.01 11.05
CA GLN A 118 -1.91 -10.55 11.75
C GLN A 118 -1.29 -11.70 10.95
N TYR A 119 0.02 -11.59 10.69
CA TYR A 119 0.78 -12.60 9.95
C TYR A 119 2.02 -12.99 10.75
N HIS A 120 2.32 -14.28 10.79
CA HIS A 120 3.43 -14.84 11.58
C HIS A 120 4.47 -15.50 10.68
N ASN A 121 5.70 -15.64 11.19
CA ASN A 121 6.81 -16.33 10.53
C ASN A 121 7.19 -15.75 9.15
N ILE A 122 7.09 -14.43 9.01
CA ILE A 122 7.44 -13.72 7.78
C ILE A 122 8.90 -13.25 7.82
N ASN A 123 9.61 -13.34 6.70
CA ASN A 123 10.89 -12.66 6.53
C ASN A 123 10.63 -11.22 6.06
N ALA A 124 10.30 -10.32 7.00
CA ALA A 124 9.90 -8.95 6.68
C ALA A 124 10.98 -8.16 5.94
N GLN A 125 12.27 -8.41 6.23
CA GLN A 125 13.39 -7.78 5.53
C GLN A 125 13.37 -8.11 4.03
N GLU A 126 13.26 -9.39 3.70
CA GLU A 126 13.22 -9.86 2.32
C GLU A 126 11.92 -9.42 1.64
N MET A 127 10.78 -9.62 2.30
CA MET A 127 9.46 -9.38 1.74
C MET A 127 9.19 -7.89 1.45
N PHE A 128 9.63 -7.00 2.34
CA PHE A 128 9.36 -5.56 2.23
C PHE A 128 10.59 -4.75 1.78
N GLY A 129 11.76 -5.38 1.71
CA GLY A 129 13.02 -4.69 1.39
C GLY A 129 13.28 -3.54 2.37
N ILE A 130 13.17 -3.84 3.66
CA ILE A 130 13.45 -2.95 4.80
C ILE A 130 14.65 -3.49 5.58
N ASP A 131 15.34 -2.65 6.34
CA ASP A 131 16.47 -3.11 7.16
C ASP A 131 16.04 -3.96 8.36
N SER A 132 17.03 -4.58 9.01
CA SER A 132 16.84 -5.50 10.13
C SER A 132 16.20 -4.85 11.36
N GLN A 133 16.42 -3.55 11.59
CA GLN A 133 15.78 -2.85 12.70
C GLN A 133 14.28 -2.74 12.45
N ALA A 134 13.90 -2.25 11.27
CA ALA A 134 12.50 -2.16 10.85
C ALA A 134 11.81 -3.53 10.87
N ALA A 135 12.48 -4.56 10.35
CA ALA A 135 11.96 -5.93 10.34
C ALA A 135 11.73 -6.48 11.77
N SER A 136 12.60 -6.12 12.71
CA SER A 136 12.45 -6.47 14.12
C SER A 136 11.25 -5.76 14.76
N ASP A 137 11.01 -4.48 14.45
CA ASP A 137 9.87 -3.73 15.01
C ASP A 137 8.53 -4.36 14.57
N VAL A 138 8.41 -4.76 13.30
CA VAL A 138 7.24 -5.48 12.77
C VAL A 138 7.04 -6.82 13.45
N SER A 139 8.11 -7.60 13.54
CA SER A 139 8.03 -8.98 14.03
C SER A 139 7.75 -9.06 15.53
N LEU A 140 8.15 -8.03 16.28
CA LEU A 140 7.98 -7.95 17.73
C LEU A 140 6.79 -7.07 18.15
N GLY A 141 6.10 -6.41 17.20
CA GLY A 141 5.00 -5.50 17.48
C GLY A 141 5.40 -4.31 18.37
N LYS A 142 6.63 -3.81 18.20
CA LYS A 142 7.17 -2.68 18.98
C LYS A 142 6.87 -1.33 18.36
#